data_AF-A0A1Y1NA54-F1
#
_entry.id   AF-A0A1Y1NA54-F1
#
_cell.length_a   1.000
_cell.length_b   1.000
_cell.length_c   1.000
_cell.angle_alpha   90.00
_cell.angle_beta   90.00
_cell.angle_gamma   90.00
#
_symmetry.space_group_name_H-M   'P 1'
#
loop_
_entity.id
_entity.type
_entity.pdbx_description
1 polymer ?
#
loop_
_entity_poly.entity_id
_entity_poly.type
_entity_poly.pdbx_seq_one_letter_code
_entity_poly.pdbx_strand_id
1 'polypeptide(L)'
;CIETQHILNHLKLNYLFWKSKKLIKMPQGRRRKPISHKAKMQLKKGQTNKLGSLQHKNYDRDEDEGSSRGVLNVNDYKTTKSSSKPNRYALQFYRETNAEITERKELACQSLNKAKEEDLEIDYDSCFVPELDFPKRPPWSFKESLEKLNMKENEYFTKYIVNIEKSFDWKELGYFELNLETWRQLWRVLEMSDIILFIVDIRFAVIN
;
A
#
# COMPACT_ATOMS: atom_id res chain seq x y z
N CYS A 1 2.04 -42.96 -12.10
CA CYS A 1 0.65 -42.46 -12.15
C CYS A 1 0.07 -42.05 -10.78
N ILE A 2 0.90 -41.65 -9.81
CA ILE A 2 0.45 -41.20 -8.46
C ILE A 2 0.59 -39.67 -8.34
N GLU A 3 1.61 -39.07 -8.98
CA GLU A 3 1.84 -37.62 -8.99
C GLU A 3 0.73 -36.83 -9.70
N THR A 4 0.19 -37.35 -10.79
CA THR A 4 -0.93 -36.71 -11.51
C THR A 4 -2.21 -36.67 -10.67
N GLN A 5 -2.41 -37.66 -9.79
CA GLN A 5 -3.57 -37.73 -8.91
C GLN A 5 -3.44 -36.73 -7.74
N HIS A 6 -2.23 -36.51 -7.25
CA HIS A 6 -1.95 -35.56 -6.18
C HIS A 6 -2.15 -34.10 -6.65
N ILE A 7 -1.71 -33.80 -7.87
CA ILE A 7 -1.89 -32.48 -8.51
C ILE A 7 -3.38 -32.21 -8.78
N LEU A 8 -4.13 -33.20 -9.27
CA LEU A 8 -5.58 -33.07 -9.48
C LEU A 8 -6.35 -32.87 -8.18
N ASN A 9 -5.93 -33.50 -7.08
CA ASN A 9 -6.55 -33.31 -5.77
C ASN A 9 -6.25 -31.93 -5.19
N HIS A 10 -5.03 -31.41 -5.39
CA HIS A 10 -4.66 -30.05 -4.97
C HIS A 10 -5.42 -28.98 -5.76
N LEU A 11 -5.55 -29.16 -7.09
CA LEU A 11 -6.37 -28.28 -7.94
C LEU A 11 -7.86 -28.34 -7.59
N LYS A 12 -8.39 -29.52 -7.23
CA LYS A 12 -9.78 -29.66 -6.77
C LYS A 12 -10.02 -28.98 -5.42
N LEU A 13 -9.09 -29.07 -4.47
CA LEU A 13 -9.20 -28.38 -3.18
C LEU A 13 -9.14 -26.86 -3.34
N ASN A 14 -8.26 -26.35 -4.21
CA ASN A 14 -8.19 -24.92 -4.53
C ASN A 14 -9.44 -24.43 -5.29
N TYR A 15 -9.98 -25.23 -6.22
CA TYR A 15 -11.22 -24.91 -6.92
C TYR A 15 -12.44 -24.89 -5.99
N LEU A 16 -12.54 -25.84 -5.05
CA LEU A 16 -13.62 -25.90 -4.05
C LEU A 16 -13.53 -24.75 -3.05
N PHE A 17 -12.31 -24.38 -2.62
CA PHE A 17 -12.07 -23.19 -1.80
C PHE A 17 -12.49 -21.90 -2.51
N TRP A 18 -12.18 -21.78 -3.81
CA TRP A 18 -12.59 -20.63 -4.63
C TRP A 18 -14.10 -20.60 -4.89
N LYS A 19 -14.74 -21.75 -5.14
CA LYS A 19 -16.18 -21.85 -5.36
C LYS A 19 -16.98 -21.53 -4.09
N SER A 20 -16.47 -21.91 -2.91
CA SER A 20 -17.04 -21.57 -1.60
C SER A 20 -17.01 -20.05 -1.32
N LYS A 21 -16.01 -19.33 -1.84
CA LYS A 21 -15.94 -17.85 -1.77
C LYS A 21 -16.77 -17.12 -2.84
N LYS A 22 -17.40 -17.82 -3.79
CA LYS A 22 -18.10 -17.21 -4.94
C LYS A 22 -19.64 -17.24 -4.88
N LEU A 23 -20.22 -17.37 -3.69
CA LEU A 23 -21.66 -17.16 -3.45
C LEU A 23 -21.98 -15.80 -2.81
N ILE A 24 -21.17 -14.78 -3.10
CA ILE A 24 -21.56 -13.38 -2.89
C ILE A 24 -22.25 -12.91 -4.18
N LYS A 25 -23.58 -12.86 -4.17
CA LYS A 25 -24.37 -12.24 -5.25
C LYS A 25 -23.96 -10.78 -5.37
N MET A 26 -23.24 -10.43 -6.45
CA MET A 26 -22.94 -9.03 -6.75
C MET A 26 -24.24 -8.30 -7.12
N PRO A 27 -24.55 -7.14 -6.50
CA PRO A 27 -25.71 -6.35 -6.90
C PRO A 27 -25.47 -5.77 -8.30
N GLN A 28 -26.30 -6.18 -9.25
CA GLN A 28 -26.27 -5.64 -10.61
C GLN A 28 -26.63 -4.15 -10.56
N GLY A 29 -25.67 -3.29 -10.90
CA GLY A 29 -25.84 -1.84 -10.89
C GLY A 29 -26.94 -1.39 -11.87
N ARG A 30 -27.90 -0.61 -11.37
CA ARG A 30 -28.97 -0.03 -12.19
C ARG A 30 -28.37 1.07 -13.08
N ARG A 31 -28.46 0.91 -14.41
CA ARG A 31 -28.02 1.90 -15.42
C ARG A 31 -28.71 3.25 -15.14
N ARG A 32 -27.93 4.31 -14.88
CA ARG A 32 -28.50 5.62 -14.54
C ARG A 32 -29.09 6.29 -15.77
N LYS A 33 -30.35 6.74 -15.67
CA LYS A 33 -31.00 7.56 -16.69
C LYS A 33 -30.43 8.98 -16.63
N PRO A 34 -30.22 9.65 -17.78
CA PRO A 34 -29.70 11.02 -17.80
C PRO A 34 -30.70 11.98 -17.12
N ILE A 35 -30.17 12.83 -16.23
CA ILE A 35 -30.94 13.81 -15.47
C ILE A 35 -30.95 15.12 -16.26
N SER A 36 -32.14 15.69 -16.48
CA SER A 36 -32.31 16.97 -17.19
C SER A 36 -31.63 18.13 -16.47
N HIS A 37 -31.22 19.15 -17.24
CA HIS A 37 -30.45 20.30 -16.74
C HIS A 37 -31.17 21.06 -15.61
N LYS A 38 -32.51 21.12 -15.63
CA LYS A 38 -33.32 21.78 -14.60
C LYS A 38 -33.30 21.04 -13.26
N ALA A 39 -33.33 19.72 -13.27
CA ALA A 39 -33.24 18.90 -12.06
C ALA A 39 -31.84 18.94 -11.43
N LYS A 40 -30.79 19.09 -12.25
CA LYS A 40 -29.40 19.29 -11.78
C LYS A 40 -29.22 20.60 -11.00
N MET A 41 -29.89 21.67 -11.42
CA MET A 41 -29.83 22.98 -10.77
C MET A 41 -30.55 23.02 -9.42
N GLN A 42 -31.68 22.32 -9.26
CA GLN A 42 -32.38 22.22 -7.98
C GLN A 42 -31.61 21.38 -6.95
N LEU A 43 -30.93 20.30 -7.38
CA LEU A 43 -30.04 19.52 -6.50
C LEU A 43 -28.85 20.33 -5.98
N LYS A 44 -28.29 21.26 -6.78
CA LYS A 44 -27.21 22.14 -6.34
C LYS A 44 -27.61 23.10 -5.22
N LYS A 45 -28.86 23.60 -5.22
CA LYS A 45 -29.35 24.52 -4.16
C LYS A 45 -29.58 23.82 -2.81
N GLY A 46 -29.84 22.51 -2.80
CA GLY A 46 -29.95 21.71 -1.57
C GLY A 46 -28.65 21.04 -1.11
N GLN A 47 -27.58 21.12 -1.91
CA GLN A 47 -26.30 20.45 -1.63
C GLN A 47 -25.22 21.35 -1.02
N THR A 48 -25.47 22.65 -0.86
CA THR A 48 -24.49 23.57 -0.26
C THR A 48 -24.10 23.20 1.17
N ASN A 49 -24.91 22.41 1.88
CA ASN A 49 -24.60 21.91 3.24
C ASN A 49 -24.25 20.41 3.31
N LYS A 50 -24.13 19.69 2.18
CA LYS A 50 -23.86 18.22 2.17
C LYS A 50 -22.76 17.78 1.21
N LEU A 51 -22.07 18.73 0.58
CA LEU A 51 -20.91 18.49 -0.28
C LEU A 51 -19.59 18.92 0.42
N GLY A 52 -19.46 18.61 1.70
CA GLY A 52 -18.17 18.66 2.41
C GLY A 52 -17.68 17.23 2.66
N SER A 53 -16.63 16.81 1.96
CA SER A 53 -15.66 15.73 2.34
C SER A 53 -15.02 14.98 1.16
N LEU A 54 -15.08 15.49 -0.07
CA LEU A 54 -13.91 15.34 -0.96
C LEU A 54 -12.92 16.44 -0.59
N GLN A 55 -12.41 16.40 0.64
CA GLN A 55 -11.25 17.19 1.00
C GLN A 55 -10.07 16.52 0.33
N HIS A 56 -9.64 17.08 -0.80
CA HIS A 56 -8.22 17.21 -1.05
C HIS A 56 -7.67 17.82 0.24
N LYS A 57 -7.07 17.00 1.11
CA LYS A 57 -6.37 17.53 2.28
C LYS A 57 -5.23 18.34 1.68
N ASN A 58 -5.35 19.66 1.70
CA ASN A 58 -4.18 20.51 1.78
C ASN A 58 -3.33 19.93 2.92
N TYR A 59 -2.06 19.69 2.66
CA TYR A 59 -1.10 19.17 3.62
C TYR A 59 -0.86 20.15 4.80
N ASP A 60 -1.62 21.24 4.88
CA ASP A 60 -1.55 22.31 5.89
C ASP A 60 -2.47 22.05 7.10
N ARG A 61 -2.30 20.93 7.80
CA ARG A 61 -2.87 20.79 9.15
C ARG A 61 -1.88 20.15 10.11
N ASP A 62 -1.24 21.01 10.90
CA ASP A 62 -0.27 20.70 11.96
C ASP A 62 -0.89 20.14 13.25
N GLU A 63 -2.14 19.67 13.20
CA GLU A 63 -2.81 19.12 14.39
C GLU A 63 -3.54 17.82 14.04
N ASP A 64 -2.82 16.71 14.16
CA ASP A 64 -3.44 15.40 14.40
C ASP A 64 -2.55 14.65 15.40
N GLU A 65 -2.75 14.95 16.68
CA GLU A 65 -2.10 14.29 17.84
C GLU A 65 -2.51 12.81 18.03
N GLY A 66 -3.03 12.16 16.98
CA GLY A 66 -3.52 10.78 17.05
C GLY A 66 -2.55 9.71 16.53
N SER A 67 -1.47 10.08 15.83
CA SER A 67 -0.55 9.11 15.22
C SER A 67 0.75 8.97 16.02
N SER A 68 0.81 7.97 16.90
CA SER A 68 1.87 7.76 17.91
C SER A 68 3.29 7.54 17.38
N ARG A 69 3.54 7.64 16.07
CA ARG A 69 4.87 7.40 15.45
C ARG A 69 5.19 8.33 14.27
N GLY A 70 4.46 9.43 14.10
CA GLY A 70 4.63 10.25 12.90
C GLY A 70 4.33 9.44 11.64
N VAL A 71 3.25 8.66 11.63
CA VAL A 71 2.83 7.86 10.47
C VAL A 71 1.58 8.49 9.85
N LEU A 72 1.59 8.70 8.55
CA LEU A 72 0.45 9.16 7.76
C LEU A 72 -0.32 7.98 7.19
N ASN A 73 -1.63 7.94 7.47
CA ASN A 73 -2.56 7.06 6.77
C ASN A 73 -3.05 7.76 5.48
N VAL A 74 -2.78 7.16 4.33
CA VAL A 74 -3.27 7.60 3.03
C VAL A 74 -4.47 6.76 2.61
N ASN A 75 -5.43 7.39 1.93
CA ASN A 75 -6.70 6.78 1.49
C ASN A 75 -7.62 6.30 2.63
N ASP A 76 -7.51 6.93 3.80
CA ASP A 76 -8.45 6.67 4.92
C ASP A 76 -9.86 7.14 4.55
N TYR A 77 -10.83 6.24 4.70
CA TYR A 77 -12.24 6.55 4.52
C TYR A 77 -12.99 6.56 5.86
N LYS A 78 -13.62 7.69 6.14
CA LYS A 78 -14.48 7.86 7.32
C LYS A 78 -15.79 7.11 7.10
N THR A 79 -15.96 5.98 7.78
CA THR A 79 -17.25 5.29 7.88
C THR A 79 -18.00 5.75 9.12
N THR A 80 -19.33 5.79 9.04
CA THR A 80 -20.21 5.91 10.22
C THR A 80 -20.64 4.54 10.77
N LYS A 81 -20.23 3.44 10.14
CA LYS A 81 -20.63 2.07 10.50
C LYS A 81 -19.48 1.32 11.18
N SER A 82 -19.70 0.94 12.44
CA SER A 82 -18.74 0.26 13.32
C SER A 82 -18.36 -1.17 12.90
N SER A 83 -19.17 -1.86 12.08
CA SER A 83 -19.03 -3.32 11.92
C SER A 83 -17.96 -3.80 10.94
N SER A 84 -17.39 -2.92 10.11
CA SER A 84 -16.28 -3.28 9.23
C SER A 84 -15.00 -2.65 9.76
N LYS A 85 -13.84 -3.16 9.35
CA LYS A 85 -12.56 -2.45 9.48
C LYS A 85 -12.25 -1.73 8.17
N PRO A 86 -12.88 -0.58 7.91
CA PRO A 86 -12.33 0.53 7.20
C PRO A 86 -11.09 0.35 6.36
N ASN A 87 -10.11 0.92 7.02
CA ASN A 87 -8.81 1.26 6.58
C ASN A 87 -7.85 0.12 6.89
N ARG A 88 -8.32 -1.14 6.85
CA ARG A 88 -7.46 -2.31 7.06
C ARG A 88 -6.25 -2.28 6.14
N TYR A 89 -6.45 -1.83 4.90
CA TYR A 89 -5.43 -1.69 3.87
C TYR A 89 -5.17 -0.22 3.51
N ALA A 90 -5.47 0.72 4.41
CA ALA A 90 -5.00 2.08 4.20
C ALA A 90 -3.48 2.07 4.21
N LEU A 91 -2.89 2.80 3.28
CA LEU A 91 -1.44 2.86 3.13
C LEU A 91 -0.87 3.67 4.29
N GLN A 92 0.26 3.22 4.84
CA GLN A 92 0.88 3.83 5.99
C GLN A 92 2.33 4.21 5.64
N PHE A 93 2.64 5.50 5.70
CA PHE A 93 3.98 6.01 5.40
C PHE A 93 4.48 6.87 6.55
N TYR A 94 5.79 7.03 6.66
CA TYR A 94 6.34 8.03 7.56
C TYR A 94 5.86 9.45 7.19
N ARG A 95 5.62 10.27 8.21
CA ARG A 95 5.19 11.66 8.10
C ARG A 95 6.40 12.55 8.06
N GLU A 96 6.59 13.19 6.92
CA GLU A 96 7.52 14.29 6.83
C GLU A 96 6.90 15.57 7.37
N THR A 97 7.78 16.45 7.84
CA THR A 97 7.40 17.78 8.28
C THR A 97 7.03 18.67 7.11
N ASN A 98 6.20 19.67 7.36
CA ASN A 98 5.84 20.66 6.33
C ASN A 98 7.07 21.43 5.82
N ALA A 99 8.08 21.64 6.67
CA ALA A 99 9.35 22.26 6.29
C ALA A 99 10.11 21.40 5.26
N GLU A 100 10.28 20.10 5.52
CA GLU A 100 10.94 19.17 4.59
C GLU A 100 10.22 19.06 3.24
N ILE A 101 8.88 19.01 3.28
CA ILE A 101 8.06 19.00 2.06
C ILE A 101 8.25 20.28 1.26
N THR A 102 8.33 21.43 1.93
CA THR A 102 8.50 22.74 1.27
C THR A 102 9.89 22.84 0.65
N GLU A 103 10.93 22.47 1.39
CA GLU A 103 12.30 22.42 0.90
C GLU A 103 12.44 21.50 -0.33
N ARG A 104 11.84 20.29 -0.29
CA ARG A 104 11.88 19.38 -1.45
C ARG A 104 11.15 19.94 -2.66
N LYS A 105 10.03 20.64 -2.46
CA LYS A 105 9.32 21.32 -3.55
C LYS A 105 10.15 22.45 -4.15
N GLU A 106 10.85 23.21 -3.31
CA GLU A 106 11.77 24.26 -3.76
C GLU A 106 12.93 23.68 -4.57
N LEU A 107 13.55 22.59 -4.08
CA LEU A 107 14.58 21.83 -4.79
C LEU A 107 14.07 21.32 -6.15
N ALA A 108 12.86 20.75 -6.18
CA ALA A 108 12.24 20.25 -7.41
C ALA A 108 11.90 21.36 -8.43
N CYS A 109 11.81 22.61 -8.00
CA CYS A 109 11.61 23.78 -8.88
C CYS A 109 12.93 24.36 -9.44
N GLN A 110 14.09 23.88 -8.98
CA GLN A 110 15.38 24.35 -9.49
C GLN A 110 15.59 23.92 -10.94
N SER A 111 16.34 24.71 -11.70
CA SER A 111 16.67 24.39 -13.08
C SER A 111 17.50 23.11 -13.15
N LEU A 112 17.04 22.14 -13.94
CA LEU A 112 17.80 20.92 -14.19
C LEU A 112 19.08 21.26 -14.99
N ASN A 113 20.22 20.94 -14.41
CA ASN A 113 21.51 21.00 -15.10
C ASN A 113 21.76 19.66 -15.78
N LYS A 114 22.41 19.69 -16.96
CA LYS A 114 22.83 18.46 -17.62
C LYS A 114 23.92 17.78 -16.78
N ALA A 115 23.69 16.53 -16.39
CA ALA A 115 24.67 15.70 -15.70
C ALA A 115 25.92 15.49 -16.57
N LYS A 116 27.08 15.32 -15.94
CA LYS A 116 28.31 14.93 -16.66
C LYS A 116 28.20 13.46 -17.06
N GLU A 117 29.02 13.04 -18.02
CA GLU A 117 29.04 11.64 -18.50
C GLU A 117 29.37 10.66 -17.37
N GLU A 118 30.27 11.03 -16.48
CA GLU A 118 30.65 10.28 -15.28
C GLU A 118 29.47 10.05 -14.31
N ASP A 119 28.49 10.96 -14.29
CA ASP A 119 27.32 10.91 -13.40
C ASP A 119 26.13 10.16 -14.03
N LEU A 120 26.25 9.70 -15.28
CA LEU A 120 25.21 8.93 -15.98
C LEU A 120 25.26 7.44 -15.63
N GLU A 121 26.37 6.99 -15.08
CA GLU A 121 26.56 5.61 -14.64
C GLU A 121 26.52 5.57 -13.11
N ILE A 122 25.74 4.64 -12.57
CA ILE A 122 25.61 4.46 -11.13
C ILE A 122 26.02 3.03 -10.81
N ASP A 123 26.89 2.88 -9.81
CA ASP A 123 27.35 1.58 -9.36
C ASP A 123 26.22 0.82 -8.65
N TYR A 124 26.07 -0.47 -8.95
CA TYR A 124 24.99 -1.29 -8.43
C TYR A 124 25.03 -1.39 -6.90
N ASP A 125 26.22 -1.59 -6.34
CA ASP A 125 26.41 -1.74 -4.89
C ASP A 125 26.14 -0.44 -4.14
N SER A 126 26.23 0.72 -4.81
CA SER A 126 25.89 2.02 -4.24
C SER A 126 24.38 2.24 -4.10
N CYS A 127 23.58 1.66 -5.00
CA CYS A 127 22.12 1.83 -5.02
C CYS A 127 21.38 0.79 -4.16
N PHE A 128 21.91 -0.43 -4.10
CA PHE A 128 21.24 -1.56 -3.48
C PHE A 128 22.01 -2.03 -2.25
N VAL A 129 21.78 -1.31 -1.15
CA VAL A 129 22.34 -1.64 0.15
C VAL A 129 21.72 -2.97 0.65
N PRO A 130 22.50 -4.05 0.86
CA PRO A 130 21.97 -5.36 1.23
C PRO A 130 21.17 -5.38 2.54
N GLU A 131 21.45 -4.44 3.44
CA GLU A 131 20.74 -4.26 4.70
C GLU A 131 19.31 -3.69 4.51
N LEU A 132 19.03 -3.07 3.36
CA LEU A 132 17.76 -2.45 3.00
C LEU A 132 16.96 -3.33 2.03
N ASP A 133 16.66 -4.56 2.45
CA ASP A 133 15.78 -5.49 1.71
C ASP A 133 14.33 -5.39 2.19
N PHE A 134 13.36 -5.83 1.38
CA PHE A 134 11.95 -5.82 1.77
C PHE A 134 11.61 -6.97 2.75
N PRO A 135 10.56 -6.85 3.59
CA PRO A 135 10.22 -7.86 4.58
C PRO A 135 9.76 -9.16 3.92
N LYS A 136 10.41 -10.28 4.26
CA LYS A 136 10.11 -11.62 3.74
C LYS A 136 9.18 -12.36 4.70
N ARG A 137 8.21 -13.09 4.18
CA ARG A 137 7.30 -13.84 5.05
C ARG A 137 8.08 -14.89 5.85
N PRO A 138 7.94 -14.94 7.19
CA PRO A 138 8.55 -16.00 7.97
C PRO A 138 7.95 -17.37 7.59
N PRO A 139 8.73 -18.46 7.65
CA PRO A 139 8.22 -19.80 7.33
C PRO A 139 6.99 -20.14 8.17
N TRP A 140 5.97 -20.72 7.54
CA TRP A 140 4.73 -21.10 8.20
C TRP A 140 4.26 -22.48 7.75
N SER A 141 3.37 -23.10 8.52
CA SER A 141 2.81 -24.42 8.19
C SER A 141 1.29 -24.44 8.36
N PHE A 142 0.61 -25.26 7.54
CA PHE A 142 -0.83 -25.54 7.68
C PHE A 142 -1.24 -26.09 9.04
N LYS A 143 -0.29 -26.62 9.82
CA LYS A 143 -0.53 -27.14 11.18
C LYS A 143 -0.61 -26.03 12.23
N GLU A 144 -0.17 -24.81 11.92
CA GLU A 144 -0.18 -23.69 12.84
C GLU A 144 -1.57 -23.03 12.90
N SER A 145 -1.97 -22.56 14.08
CA SER A 145 -3.21 -21.79 14.21
C SER A 145 -3.06 -20.42 13.55
N LEU A 146 -4.18 -19.89 13.06
CA LEU A 146 -4.23 -18.55 12.45
C LEU A 146 -3.70 -17.47 13.41
N GLU A 147 -4.04 -17.56 14.69
CA GLU A 147 -3.60 -16.61 15.72
C GLU A 147 -2.08 -16.66 15.91
N LYS A 148 -1.51 -17.86 15.99
CA LYS A 148 -0.05 -18.05 16.13
C LYS A 148 0.69 -17.52 14.92
N LEU A 149 0.18 -17.79 13.72
CA LEU A 149 0.74 -17.25 12.47
C LEU A 149 0.68 -15.73 12.44
N ASN A 150 -0.48 -15.14 12.78
CA ASN A 150 -0.65 -13.69 12.82
C ASN A 150 0.31 -13.02 13.81
N MET A 151 0.49 -13.62 14.98
CA MET A 151 1.42 -13.14 16.02
C MET A 151 2.87 -13.20 15.52
N LYS A 152 3.28 -14.32 14.92
CA LYS A 152 4.63 -14.50 14.37
C LYS A 152 4.95 -13.51 13.25
N GLU A 153 4.03 -13.32 12.32
CA GLU A 153 4.17 -12.33 11.25
C GLU A 153 4.25 -10.90 11.80
N ASN A 154 3.44 -10.58 12.80
CA ASN A 154 3.46 -9.27 13.45
C ASN A 154 4.77 -9.01 14.21
N GLU A 155 5.25 -9.99 14.96
CA GLU A 155 6.53 -9.92 15.66
C GLU A 155 7.69 -9.75 14.68
N TYR A 156 7.72 -10.56 13.60
CA TYR A 156 8.73 -10.44 12.56
C TYR A 156 8.75 -9.05 11.94
N PHE A 157 7.60 -8.56 11.49
CA PHE A 157 7.50 -7.25 10.84
C PHE A 157 7.87 -6.12 11.79
N THR A 158 7.47 -6.21 13.05
CA THR A 158 7.85 -5.19 14.07
C THR A 158 9.36 -5.15 14.26
N LYS A 159 10.02 -6.32 14.35
CA LYS A 159 11.49 -6.40 14.45
C LYS A 159 12.17 -5.87 13.19
N TYR A 160 11.62 -6.15 12.02
CA TYR A 160 12.11 -5.63 10.75
C TYR A 160 12.09 -4.09 10.77
N ILE A 161 10.97 -3.46 11.12
CA ILE A 161 10.87 -1.98 11.20
C ILE A 161 11.89 -1.40 12.19
N VAL A 162 11.98 -1.98 13.40
CA VAL A 162 12.94 -1.53 14.42
C VAL A 162 14.40 -1.66 13.94
N ASN A 163 14.71 -2.68 13.14
CA ASN A 163 16.05 -2.84 12.57
C ASN A 163 16.36 -1.76 11.54
N ILE A 164 15.40 -1.44 10.66
CA ILE A 164 15.53 -0.36 9.68
C ILE A 164 15.70 1.00 10.38
N GLU A 165 14.87 1.29 11.39
CA GLU A 165 14.97 2.50 12.23
C GLU A 165 16.32 2.66 12.93
N LYS A 166 16.97 1.54 13.26
CA LYS A 166 18.27 1.55 13.93
C LYS A 166 19.43 1.73 12.95
N SER A 167 19.27 1.25 11.72
CA SER A 167 20.33 1.22 10.71
C SER A 167 20.38 2.48 9.85
N PHE A 168 19.25 3.17 9.64
CA PHE A 168 19.14 4.29 8.69
C PHE A 168 18.34 5.45 9.29
N ASP A 169 18.68 6.68 8.89
CA ASP A 169 17.82 7.82 9.16
C ASP A 169 16.61 7.81 8.21
N TRP A 170 15.43 8.12 8.72
CA TRP A 170 14.18 8.16 7.95
C TRP A 170 14.23 9.12 6.77
N LYS A 171 15.09 10.14 6.84
CA LYS A 171 15.29 11.12 5.77
C LYS A 171 16.04 10.57 4.56
N GLU A 172 16.88 9.56 4.79
CA GLU A 172 17.68 8.91 3.75
C GLU A 172 16.93 7.75 3.09
N LEU A 173 15.87 7.26 3.74
CA LEU A 173 15.04 6.19 3.22
C LEU A 173 13.96 6.71 2.27
N GLY A 174 13.83 6.05 1.11
CA GLY A 174 12.64 6.20 0.27
C GLY A 174 11.37 5.78 1.04
N TYR A 175 10.21 6.33 0.65
CA TYR A 175 8.96 5.94 1.29
C TYR A 175 8.68 4.44 1.10
N PHE A 176 8.41 3.76 2.20
CA PHE A 176 7.97 2.37 2.18
C PHE A 176 6.73 2.17 3.05
N GLU A 177 6.01 1.09 2.75
CA GLU A 177 4.75 0.75 3.42
C GLU A 177 4.98 0.23 4.83
N LEU A 178 4.32 0.86 5.82
CA LEU A 178 4.36 0.49 7.23
C LEU A 178 3.18 -0.40 7.66
N ASN A 179 2.23 -0.65 6.76
CA ASN A 179 1.09 -1.53 7.03
C ASN A 179 1.41 -3.00 6.72
N LEU A 180 1.48 -3.82 7.77
CA LEU A 180 1.64 -5.28 7.65
C LEU A 180 0.55 -5.94 6.80
N GLU A 181 -0.67 -5.43 6.80
CA GLU A 181 -1.75 -6.00 6.00
C GLU A 181 -1.50 -5.88 4.51
N THR A 182 -0.81 -4.83 4.06
CA THR A 182 -0.38 -4.65 2.68
C THR A 182 0.71 -5.68 2.33
N TRP A 183 1.73 -5.82 3.18
CA TRP A 183 2.78 -6.84 3.02
C TRP A 183 2.24 -8.26 2.99
N ARG A 184 1.22 -8.57 3.82
CA ARG A 184 0.49 -9.84 3.76
C ARG A 184 -0.16 -10.11 2.41
N GLN A 185 -0.63 -9.08 1.70
CA GLN A 185 -1.15 -9.27 0.34
C GLN A 185 -0.02 -9.62 -0.62
N LEU A 186 1.10 -8.91 -0.56
CA LEU A 186 2.26 -9.20 -1.39
C LEU A 186 2.73 -10.64 -1.16
N TRP A 187 2.92 -11.07 0.09
CA TRP A 187 3.37 -12.42 0.39
C TRP A 187 2.45 -13.51 -0.16
N ARG A 188 1.12 -13.32 -0.10
CA ARG A 188 0.16 -14.28 -0.68
C ARG A 188 0.28 -14.35 -2.21
N VAL A 189 0.48 -13.21 -2.86
CA VAL A 189 0.67 -13.16 -4.32
C VAL A 189 1.98 -13.85 -4.69
N LEU A 190 3.07 -13.56 -3.98
CA LEU A 190 4.38 -14.18 -4.21
C LEU A 190 4.33 -15.70 -4.05
N GLU A 191 3.64 -16.20 -3.02
CA GLU A 191 3.48 -17.65 -2.78
C GLU A 191 2.66 -18.37 -3.86
N MET A 192 1.74 -17.66 -4.51
CA MET A 192 0.84 -18.24 -5.51
C MET A 192 1.34 -18.07 -6.95
N SER A 193 2.40 -17.29 -7.17
CA SER A 193 2.86 -16.92 -8.49
C SER A 193 4.05 -17.78 -8.92
N ASP A 194 3.96 -18.40 -10.09
CA ASP A 194 5.11 -19.07 -10.71
C ASP A 194 6.05 -18.08 -11.39
N ILE A 195 5.51 -16.94 -11.87
CA ILE A 195 6.24 -15.89 -12.59
C ILE A 195 5.86 -14.54 -12.00
N ILE A 196 6.85 -13.70 -11.76
CA ILE A 196 6.69 -12.32 -11.30
C ILE A 196 7.22 -11.39 -12.38
N LEU A 197 6.40 -10.44 -12.81
CA LEU A 197 6.78 -9.39 -13.75
C LEU A 197 6.97 -8.07 -12.98
N PHE A 198 8.18 -7.53 -13.03
CA PHE A 198 8.49 -6.20 -12.53
C PHE A 198 8.31 -5.17 -13.65
N ILE A 199 7.54 -4.12 -13.38
CA ILE A 199 7.36 -2.99 -14.30
C ILE A 199 8.13 -1.82 -13.70
N VAL A 200 9.13 -1.33 -14.43
CA VAL A 200 10.02 -0.25 -14.01
C VAL A 200 9.84 0.95 -14.91
N ASP A 201 9.83 2.15 -14.32
CA ASP A 201 9.84 3.41 -15.08
C ASP A 201 11.29 3.76 -15.44
N ILE A 202 11.61 3.81 -16.73
CA ILE A 202 12.96 4.10 -17.22
C ILE A 202 13.50 5.46 -16.78
N ARG A 203 12.61 6.41 -16.43
CA ARG A 203 13.01 7.75 -15.98
C ARG A 203 13.61 7.72 -14.58
N PHE A 204 13.26 6.71 -13.79
CA PHE A 204 13.67 6.50 -12.41
C PHE A 204 14.00 5.01 -12.21
N ALA A 205 14.76 4.44 -13.16
CA ALA A 205 15.09 3.02 -13.14
C ALA A 205 15.89 2.61 -11.90
N VAL A 206 16.67 3.57 -11.38
CA VAL A 206 17.39 3.52 -10.12
C VAL A 206 16.88 4.70 -9.29
N ILE A 207 16.26 4.41 -8.15
CA ILE A 207 15.84 5.42 -7.20
C ILE A 207 17.05 5.68 -6.31
N ASN A 208 17.75 6.80 -6.56
CA ASN A 208 18.74 7.37 -5.66
C ASN A 208 18.09 8.38 -4.72
#